data_AF-W6A5S1-F1
#
_entry.id   AF-W6A5S1-F1
#
_cell.length_a   1.000
_cell.length_b   1.000
_cell.length_c   1.000
_cell.angle_alpha   90.00
_cell.angle_beta   90.00
_cell.angle_gamma   90.00
#
_symmetry.space_group_name_H-M   'P 1'
#
loop_
_entity.id
_entity.type
_entity.pdbx_description
1 polymer ?
#
loop_
_entity_poly.entity_id
_entity_poly.type
_entity_poly.pdbx_seq_one_letter_code
_entity_poly.pdbx_strand_id
1 'polypeptide(L)'
;MKRFINMMTAFTVTVTTVSTATMVVSCKGDYMVTLHFLTPSGPNNSWIPAEGDKSIIIEIDKRDIKKYTLWGDNAYPDLTEIDFYMKDGTVNSTSKRNWSGPKSEYEKYFTKELGFGPDIEQE
;
A
#
# COMPACT_ATOMS: atom_id res chain seq x y z
N MET A 1 2.40 -82.03 -13.08
CA MET A 1 1.55 -80.88 -12.70
C MET A 1 2.41 -79.64 -12.67
N LYS A 2 2.12 -78.65 -13.53
CA LYS A 2 2.87 -77.40 -13.66
C LYS A 2 2.46 -76.44 -12.54
N ARG A 3 3.41 -75.79 -11.87
CA ARG A 3 3.16 -74.63 -11.01
C ARG A 3 4.11 -73.51 -11.46
N PHE A 4 3.55 -72.47 -12.06
CA PHE A 4 4.26 -71.23 -12.35
C PHE A 4 4.05 -70.29 -11.17
N ILE A 5 5.15 -69.77 -10.60
CA ILE A 5 5.11 -68.73 -9.59
C ILE A 5 5.28 -67.40 -10.33
N ASN A 6 4.21 -66.60 -10.42
CA ASN A 6 4.29 -65.22 -10.89
C ASN A 6 4.95 -64.37 -9.80
N MET A 7 6.24 -64.06 -9.94
CA MET A 7 6.85 -62.96 -9.19
C MET A 7 6.47 -61.64 -9.88
N MET A 8 5.47 -60.95 -9.33
CA MET A 8 5.28 -59.53 -9.62
C MET A 8 6.30 -58.74 -8.81
N THR A 9 7.34 -58.25 -9.47
CA THR A 9 8.31 -57.34 -8.86
C THR A 9 7.74 -55.92 -8.95
N ALA A 10 7.33 -55.34 -7.82
CA ALA A 10 6.88 -53.96 -7.77
C ALA A 10 8.10 -53.03 -7.81
N PHE A 11 8.18 -52.19 -8.84
CA PHE A 11 9.23 -51.19 -9.01
C PHE A 11 8.72 -49.86 -8.43
N THR A 12 9.24 -49.45 -7.27
CA THR A 12 8.83 -48.20 -6.63
C THR A 12 9.74 -47.06 -7.09
N VAL A 13 9.23 -46.13 -7.89
CA VAL A 13 9.96 -44.92 -8.29
C VAL A 13 9.72 -43.84 -7.24
N THR A 14 10.76 -43.51 -6.48
CA THR A 14 10.73 -42.38 -5.54
C THR A 14 11.05 -41.10 -6.32
N VAL A 15 10.04 -40.26 -6.57
CA VAL A 15 10.25 -38.94 -7.17
C VAL A 15 10.63 -37.97 -6.06
N THR A 16 11.91 -37.65 -5.96
CA THR A 16 12.40 -36.59 -5.06
C THR A 16 12.09 -35.25 -5.72
N THR A 17 10.98 -34.62 -5.34
CA THR A 17 10.70 -33.24 -5.72
C THR A 17 11.65 -32.33 -4.95
N VAL A 18 12.69 -31.84 -5.62
CA VAL A 18 13.52 -30.76 -5.08
C VAL A 18 12.68 -29.49 -5.16
N SER A 19 11.97 -29.16 -4.10
CA SER A 19 11.38 -27.83 -3.93
C SER A 19 12.53 -26.85 -3.69
N THR A 20 13.02 -26.23 -4.74
CA THR A 20 13.79 -25.00 -4.60
C THR A 20 12.81 -23.96 -4.09
N ALA A 21 12.76 -23.79 -2.78
CA ALA A 21 12.14 -22.62 -2.17
C ALA A 21 12.92 -21.40 -2.69
N THR A 22 12.42 -20.79 -3.77
CA THR A 22 12.81 -19.45 -4.16
C THR A 22 12.45 -18.56 -2.98
N MET A 23 13.44 -18.23 -2.15
CA MET A 23 13.29 -17.18 -1.16
C MET A 23 13.08 -15.89 -1.93
N VAL A 24 11.82 -15.49 -2.10
CA VAL A 24 11.47 -14.17 -2.59
C VAL A 24 11.86 -13.21 -1.47
N VAL A 25 13.06 -12.64 -1.55
CA VAL A 25 13.41 -11.48 -0.74
C VAL A 25 12.47 -10.37 -1.19
N SER A 26 11.43 -10.15 -0.40
CA SER A 26 10.47 -9.09 -0.64
C SER A 26 11.18 -7.75 -0.46
N CYS A 27 11.63 -7.14 -1.56
CA CYS A 27 12.05 -5.73 -1.59
C CYS A 27 10.89 -4.76 -1.30
N LYS A 28 9.74 -5.23 -0.79
CA LYS A 28 8.57 -4.39 -0.51
C LYS A 28 8.86 -3.29 0.53
N GLY A 29 9.88 -3.44 1.37
CA GLY A 29 10.24 -2.45 2.39
C GLY A 29 10.44 -1.03 1.83
N ASP A 30 11.03 -0.89 0.64
CA ASP A 30 11.30 0.43 0.03
C ASP A 30 10.05 1.08 -0.59
N TYR A 31 8.97 0.33 -0.75
CA TYR A 31 7.72 0.79 -1.38
C TYR A 31 6.58 0.97 -0.38
N MET A 32 6.73 0.45 0.84
CA MET A 32 5.79 0.73 1.93
C MET A 32 5.94 2.18 2.37
N VAL A 33 4.83 2.91 2.37
CA VAL A 33 4.76 4.30 2.83
C VAL A 33 3.70 4.38 3.91
N THR A 34 4.05 5.04 5.01
CA THR A 34 3.11 5.40 6.08
C THR A 34 2.79 6.89 5.96
N LEU A 35 1.55 7.22 5.64
CA LEU A 35 1.08 8.59 5.51
C LEU A 35 0.41 9.03 6.80
N HIS A 36 0.71 10.25 7.23
CA HIS A 36 0.23 10.83 8.48
C HIS A 36 -0.60 12.08 8.21
N PHE A 37 -1.50 12.44 9.14
CA PHE A 37 -2.18 13.73 9.07
C PHE A 37 -1.23 14.88 9.36
N LEU A 38 -1.56 16.09 8.93
CA LEU A 38 -0.69 17.24 9.10
C LEU A 38 -1.02 18.00 10.39
N THR A 39 0.01 18.53 11.02
CA THR A 39 -0.12 19.47 12.15
C THR A 39 0.55 20.79 11.83
N PRO A 40 0.02 21.92 12.32
CA PRO A 40 0.71 23.20 12.23
C PRO A 40 2.05 23.11 12.95
N SER A 41 3.12 23.53 12.31
CA SER A 41 4.45 23.57 12.89
C SER A 41 5.11 24.90 12.59
N GLY A 42 5.20 25.75 13.61
CA GLY A 42 5.98 26.98 13.57
C GLY A 42 5.34 28.16 12.80
N PRO A 43 6.07 29.29 12.71
CA PRO A 43 5.63 30.49 11.99
C PRO A 43 5.59 30.26 10.47
N ASN A 44 4.76 31.04 9.76
CA ASN A 44 4.51 31.00 8.30
C ASN A 44 3.50 29.95 7.79
N ASN A 45 2.56 29.50 8.63
CA ASN A 45 1.55 28.51 8.24
C ASN A 45 2.17 27.22 7.66
N SER A 46 3.35 26.81 8.17
CA SER A 46 3.93 25.53 7.78
C SER A 46 3.16 24.38 8.40
N TRP A 47 2.93 23.35 7.59
CA TRP A 47 2.27 22.11 7.99
C TRP A 47 3.25 20.97 7.79
N ILE A 48 3.36 20.10 8.79
CA ILE A 48 4.23 18.94 8.74
C ILE A 48 3.46 17.67 9.08
N PRO A 49 3.89 16.50 8.60
CA PRO A 49 3.36 15.22 9.06
C PRO A 49 3.46 15.10 10.58
N ALA A 50 2.35 14.74 11.21
CA ALA A 50 2.31 14.46 12.64
C ALA A 50 3.04 13.15 12.96
N GLU A 51 3.61 13.06 14.16
CA GLU A 51 4.37 11.88 14.59
C GLU A 51 3.50 10.92 15.45
N GLY A 52 3.75 9.63 15.32
CA GLY A 52 3.19 8.57 16.16
C GLY A 52 1.94 7.85 15.61
N ASP A 53 1.63 6.67 16.13
CA ASP A 53 0.66 5.74 15.54
C ASP A 53 -0.77 6.29 15.39
N LYS A 54 -1.18 7.18 16.30
CA LYS A 54 -2.51 7.82 16.25
C LYS A 54 -2.66 8.83 15.12
N SER A 55 -1.56 9.16 14.45
CA SER A 55 -1.54 10.11 13.34
C SER A 55 -1.56 9.48 11.96
N ILE A 56 -1.52 8.15 11.88
CA ILE A 56 -1.52 7.42 10.63
C ILE A 56 -2.88 7.56 9.94
N ILE A 57 -2.82 8.00 8.68
CA ILE A 57 -3.93 7.95 7.73
C ILE A 57 -3.99 6.54 7.14
N ILE A 58 -2.86 6.07 6.61
CA ILE A 58 -2.75 4.78 5.94
C ILE A 58 -1.29 4.31 5.92
N GLU A 59 -1.09 3.00 5.96
CA GLU A 59 0.17 2.34 5.63
C GLU A 59 -0.06 1.42 4.42
N ILE A 60 0.71 1.62 3.35
CA ILE A 60 0.40 1.05 2.04
C ILE A 60 1.63 0.89 1.15
N ASP A 61 1.63 -0.14 0.29
CA ASP A 61 2.59 -0.23 -0.82
C ASP A 61 2.17 0.80 -1.88
N LYS A 62 3.00 1.83 -2.09
CA LYS A 62 2.64 2.95 -2.98
C LYS A 62 2.40 2.52 -4.44
N ARG A 63 2.89 1.35 -4.85
CA ARG A 63 2.66 0.80 -6.20
C ARG A 63 1.26 0.24 -6.40
N ASP A 64 0.58 -0.08 -5.29
CA ASP A 64 -0.79 -0.57 -5.31
C ASP A 64 -1.79 0.59 -5.44
N ILE A 65 -1.35 1.84 -5.23
CA ILE A 65 -2.18 3.03 -5.45
C ILE A 65 -2.28 3.28 -6.96
N LYS A 66 -3.51 3.27 -7.48
CA LYS A 66 -3.81 3.68 -8.85
C LYS A 66 -3.90 5.20 -8.95
N LYS A 67 -4.59 5.83 -8.00
CA LYS A 67 -4.85 7.28 -7.97
C LYS A 67 -5.18 7.69 -6.55
N TYR A 68 -4.94 8.96 -6.19
CA TYR A 68 -5.54 9.56 -5.01
C TYR A 68 -6.23 10.88 -5.35
N THR A 69 -7.23 11.25 -4.57
CA THR A 69 -7.94 12.54 -4.66
C THR A 69 -7.81 13.29 -3.35
N LEU A 70 -7.75 14.62 -3.46
CA LEU A 70 -7.74 15.54 -2.32
C LEU A 70 -8.88 16.53 -2.48
N TRP A 71 -9.77 16.58 -1.51
CA TRP A 71 -10.88 17.51 -1.46
C TRP A 71 -10.78 18.40 -0.22
N GLY A 72 -10.70 19.71 -0.43
CA GLY A 72 -10.71 20.70 0.64
C GLY A 72 -12.00 21.50 0.58
N ASP A 73 -12.50 21.89 1.76
CA ASP A 73 -13.69 22.74 1.88
C ASP A 73 -13.28 24.22 1.98
N ASN A 74 -13.96 25.10 1.24
CA ASN A 74 -13.76 26.55 1.34
C ASN A 74 -14.16 27.11 2.71
N ALA A 75 -15.13 26.49 3.39
CA ALA A 75 -15.55 26.89 4.73
C ALA A 75 -14.58 26.43 5.82
N TYR A 76 -13.85 25.34 5.56
CA TYR A 76 -12.87 24.76 6.47
C TYR A 76 -11.56 24.51 5.73
N PRO A 77 -10.80 25.58 5.40
CA PRO A 77 -9.62 25.49 4.53
C PRO A 77 -8.48 24.64 5.11
N ASP A 78 -8.48 24.43 6.43
CA ASP A 78 -7.49 23.62 7.14
C ASP A 78 -7.91 22.15 7.29
N LEU A 79 -8.95 21.72 6.57
CA LEU A 79 -9.44 20.34 6.55
C LEU A 79 -9.41 19.78 5.13
N THR A 80 -8.98 18.53 5.01
CA THR A 80 -8.90 17.82 3.72
C THR A 80 -9.46 16.40 3.85
N GLU A 81 -10.34 16.03 2.92
CA GLU A 81 -10.75 14.66 2.65
C GLU A 81 -9.83 14.01 1.62
N ILE A 82 -9.57 12.72 1.79
CA ILE A 82 -8.58 11.98 1.03
C ILE A 82 -9.17 10.63 0.64
N ASP A 83 -9.14 10.31 -0.65
CA ASP A 83 -9.46 8.96 -1.12
C ASP A 83 -8.28 8.36 -1.89
N PHE A 84 -7.94 7.12 -1.56
CA PHE A 84 -6.98 6.32 -2.32
C PHE A 84 -7.74 5.26 -3.12
N TYR A 85 -7.55 5.29 -4.44
CA TYR A 85 -8.07 4.30 -5.38
C TYR A 85 -6.96 3.30 -5.67
N MET A 86 -7.22 2.03 -5.38
CA MET A 86 -6.25 0.96 -5.49
C MET A 86 -6.33 0.27 -6.85
N LYS A 87 -5.22 -0.31 -7.30
CA LYS A 87 -5.14 -1.06 -8.57
C LYS A 87 -5.99 -2.34 -8.56
N ASP A 88 -6.29 -2.89 -7.38
CA ASP A 88 -7.21 -4.02 -7.22
C ASP A 88 -8.70 -3.63 -7.28
N GLY A 89 -9.00 -2.35 -7.47
CA GLY A 89 -10.36 -1.80 -7.55
C GLY A 89 -10.97 -1.45 -6.20
N THR A 90 -10.27 -1.67 -5.09
CA THR A 90 -10.71 -1.20 -3.77
C THR A 90 -10.49 0.30 -3.62
N VAL A 91 -11.25 0.93 -2.73
CA VAL A 91 -11.10 2.34 -2.38
C VAL A 91 -10.87 2.43 -0.89
N ASN A 92 -9.70 2.94 -0.49
CA ASN A 92 -9.46 3.34 0.88
C ASN A 92 -9.83 4.82 1.02
N SER A 93 -11.10 5.03 1.33
CA SER A 93 -11.69 6.36 1.44
C SER A 93 -11.65 6.83 2.88
N THR A 94 -11.08 8.02 3.09
CA THR A 94 -11.26 8.75 4.34
C THR A 94 -12.36 9.79 4.23
N SER A 95 -13.20 9.79 3.19
CA SER A 95 -14.31 10.73 2.96
C SER A 95 -15.29 10.94 4.14
N LYS A 96 -15.30 10.06 5.15
CA LYS A 96 -16.06 10.25 6.40
C LYS A 96 -15.27 10.94 7.51
N ARG A 97 -14.04 11.36 7.24
CA ARG A 97 -13.07 11.90 8.19
C ARG A 97 -12.24 13.00 7.50
N ASN A 98 -12.49 14.22 7.95
CA ASN A 98 -11.64 15.37 7.62
C ASN A 98 -10.32 15.27 8.37
N TRP A 99 -9.21 15.27 7.65
CA TRP A 99 -7.88 15.34 8.25
C TRP A 99 -7.42 16.78 8.38
N SER A 100 -6.69 17.06 9.46
CA SER A 100 -6.09 18.37 9.67
C SER A 100 -4.98 18.61 8.66
N GLY A 101 -5.06 19.77 8.00
CA GLY A 101 -4.12 20.20 6.97
C GLY A 101 -4.86 20.69 5.73
N PRO A 102 -4.43 21.82 5.13
CA PRO A 102 -5.00 22.31 3.88
C PRO A 102 -4.59 21.42 2.71
N LYS A 103 -5.47 21.35 1.69
CA LYS A 103 -5.30 20.52 0.49
C LYS A 103 -3.93 20.74 -0.17
N SER A 104 -3.46 21.97 -0.25
CA SER A 104 -2.20 22.32 -0.91
C SER A 104 -0.97 21.74 -0.21
N GLU A 105 -1.02 21.55 1.11
CA GLU A 105 0.09 20.96 1.87
C GLU A 105 0.09 19.43 1.76
N TYR A 106 -1.10 18.82 1.72
CA TYR A 106 -1.24 17.40 1.39
C TYR A 106 -0.73 17.08 -0.02
N GLU A 107 -1.03 17.92 -1.00
CA GLU A 107 -0.53 17.74 -2.38
C GLU A 107 1.01 17.72 -2.43
N LYS A 108 1.66 18.68 -1.76
CA LYS A 108 3.14 18.72 -1.67
C LYS A 108 3.68 17.47 -0.96
N TYR A 109 3.09 17.11 0.17
CA TYR A 109 3.51 15.98 0.98
C TYR A 109 3.37 14.65 0.22
N PHE A 110 2.18 14.37 -0.32
CA PHE A 110 1.91 13.11 -1.00
C PHE A 110 2.68 12.99 -2.31
N THR A 111 2.84 14.07 -3.07
CA THR A 111 3.70 14.05 -4.26
C THR A 111 5.14 13.67 -3.91
N LYS A 112 5.66 14.16 -2.78
CA LYS A 112 7.00 13.80 -2.30
C LYS A 112 7.12 12.33 -1.91
N GLU A 113 6.16 11.79 -1.16
CA GLU A 113 6.25 10.41 -0.65
C GLU A 113 5.85 9.35 -1.69
N LEU A 114 4.81 9.63 -2.48
CA LEU A 114 4.26 8.71 -3.48
C LEU A 114 4.94 8.83 -4.83
N GLY A 115 5.53 10.00 -5.14
CA GLY A 115 6.21 10.27 -6.41
C GLY A 115 5.29 10.73 -7.55
N PHE A 116 4.00 10.96 -7.28
CA PHE A 116 3.03 11.47 -8.25
C PHE A 116 1.97 12.36 -7.59
N GLY A 117 1.41 13.28 -8.39
CA GLY A 117 0.41 14.25 -7.96
C GLY A 117 -1.01 13.69 -7.84
N PRO A 118 -1.93 14.46 -7.23
CA PRO A 118 -3.34 14.07 -7.11
C PRO A 118 -3.98 13.95 -8.49
N ASP A 119 -5.00 13.10 -8.57
CA ASP A 119 -5.80 12.90 -9.78
C ASP A 119 -5.07 12.28 -10.99
N ILE A 120 -3.78 11.94 -10.86
CA ILE A 120 -3.01 11.23 -11.87
C ILE A 120 -3.22 9.72 -11.69
N GLU A 121 -3.73 9.05 -12.72
CA GLU A 121 -3.82 7.59 -12.75
C GLU A 121 -2.45 6.97 -13.10
N GLN A 122 -2.03 5.99 -12.31
CA GLN A 122 -0.85 5.16 -12.55
C GLN A 122 -1.26 3.89 -13.31
N GLU A 123 -0.53 3.58 -14.40
CA GLU A 123 -0.63 2.30 -15.13
C GLU A 123 -0.04 1.15 -14.31
#